data_AF-A0A2S6G674-F1
#
_entry.id   AF-A0A2S6G674-F1
#
_cell.length_a   1.000
_cell.length_b   1.000
_cell.length_c   1.000
_cell.angle_alpha   90.00
_cell.angle_beta   90.00
_cell.angle_gamma   90.00
#
_symmetry.space_group_name_H-M   'P 1'
#
loop_
_entity.id
_entity.type
_entity.pdbx_description
1 polymer ?
#
loop_
_entity_poly.entity_id
_entity_poly.type
_entity_poly.pdbx_seq_one_letter_code
_entity_poly.pdbx_strand_id
1 'polypeptide(L)'
;MPQSKLKTTIHNLWPKLLVIVAGFGLYGLAVTWLQGDFKSLVIGIGGGLVSIPLAFIFYEIWQEKSHRKLNNSVYEFAENQMQVSIRAVKSKLELLVAGAFAYFESGRFLVDDEDIENLKIYVQEDESENVAPDNDNLLDFERESIYEALVDGRYLAFQLTDLSLGEELHRLEGLLSNAFIMERLSDSQVRAIIYLIEVVKMLEAFLALHHDVFLKSSVKLHGFRTEIIQQGLSALIFDNPGTDESVTLDIKPAGEMQPSAEPLNAYVVNPDCYAALSDLVYDVVEGINGWKSVSDPVYMDHEAGRIGAL
;
A
#
# COMPACT_ATOMS: atom_id res chain seq x y z
N MET A 1 -7.82 10.10 15.81
CA MET A 1 -8.96 10.09 16.77
C MET A 1 -9.67 8.73 16.74
N PRO A 2 -9.84 8.01 17.87
CA PRO A 2 -10.29 6.62 17.89
C PRO A 2 -11.74 6.46 18.40
N GLN A 3 -12.74 7.01 17.69
CA GLN A 3 -14.16 6.90 18.11
C GLN A 3 -14.98 5.82 17.36
N SER A 4 -14.45 5.19 16.31
CA SER A 4 -15.21 4.23 15.49
C SER A 4 -15.10 2.75 15.94
N LYS A 5 -14.01 2.36 16.62
CA LYS A 5 -13.76 0.97 17.08
C LYS A 5 -14.76 0.49 18.13
N LEU A 6 -15.25 1.38 18.99
CA LEU A 6 -16.26 1.00 19.98
C LEU A 6 -17.63 0.80 19.31
N LYS A 7 -18.02 1.65 18.35
CA LYS A 7 -19.40 1.73 17.84
C LYS A 7 -19.87 0.46 17.13
N THR A 8 -19.06 -0.19 16.30
CA THR A 8 -19.50 -1.36 15.51
C THR A 8 -19.58 -2.64 16.33
N THR A 9 -18.58 -2.90 17.20
CA THR A 9 -18.63 -4.04 18.13
C THR A 9 -19.74 -3.85 19.16
N ILE A 10 -19.96 -2.61 19.65
CA ILE A 10 -21.08 -2.26 20.52
C ILE A 10 -22.42 -2.45 19.81
N HIS A 11 -22.54 -2.18 18.51
CA HIS A 11 -23.82 -2.31 17.80
C HIS A 11 -24.32 -3.76 17.69
N ASN A 12 -23.41 -4.73 17.50
CA ASN A 12 -23.75 -6.17 17.49
C ASN A 12 -23.94 -6.75 18.90
N LEU A 13 -23.32 -6.16 19.92
CA LEU A 13 -23.49 -6.55 21.34
C LEU A 13 -24.68 -5.88 22.03
N TRP A 14 -25.21 -4.77 21.48
CA TRP A 14 -26.31 -4.00 22.05
C TRP A 14 -27.59 -4.83 22.29
N PRO A 15 -28.04 -5.69 21.36
CA PRO A 15 -29.22 -6.52 21.58
C PRO A 15 -29.01 -7.50 22.73
N LYS A 16 -27.81 -8.11 22.81
CA LYS A 16 -27.44 -9.07 23.86
C LYS A 16 -27.35 -8.38 25.23
N LEU A 17 -26.80 -7.17 25.29
CA LEU A 17 -26.73 -6.34 26.49
C LEU A 17 -28.11 -5.86 26.96
N LEU A 18 -29.01 -5.48 26.04
CA LEU A 18 -30.40 -5.11 26.38
C LEU A 18 -31.16 -6.26 27.03
N VAL A 19 -30.98 -7.49 26.54
CA VAL A 19 -31.59 -8.69 27.13
C VAL A 19 -31.05 -8.95 28.55
N ILE A 20 -29.75 -8.75 28.77
CA ILE A 20 -29.13 -8.84 30.10
C ILE A 20 -29.72 -7.77 31.05
N VAL A 21 -29.86 -6.52 30.59
CA VAL A 21 -30.46 -5.43 31.37
C VAL A 21 -31.93 -5.72 31.71
N ALA A 22 -32.70 -6.25 30.76
CA ALA A 22 -34.08 -6.69 31.00
C ALA A 22 -34.15 -7.84 32.02
N GLY A 23 -33.19 -8.78 31.97
CA GLY A 23 -33.04 -9.85 32.96
C GLY A 23 -32.77 -9.33 34.38
N PHE A 24 -31.86 -8.36 34.52
CA PHE A 24 -31.62 -7.67 35.80
C PHE A 24 -32.84 -6.88 36.28
N GLY A 25 -33.58 -6.23 35.38
CA GLY A 25 -34.83 -5.53 35.70
C GLY A 25 -35.91 -6.48 36.22
N LEU A 26 -36.10 -7.63 35.57
CA LEU A 26 -37.02 -8.68 36.02
C LEU A 26 -36.62 -9.26 37.37
N TYR A 27 -35.33 -9.47 37.59
CA TYR A 27 -34.81 -9.92 38.88
C TYR A 27 -35.11 -8.91 40.01
N GLY A 28 -34.86 -7.62 39.76
CA GLY A 28 -35.14 -6.55 40.73
C GLY A 28 -36.62 -6.42 41.07
N LEU A 29 -37.49 -6.49 40.07
CA LEU A 29 -38.95 -6.49 40.25
C LEU A 29 -39.44 -7.74 41.02
N ALA A 30 -38.89 -8.91 40.71
CA ALA A 30 -39.25 -10.14 41.40
C ALA A 30 -38.86 -10.14 42.88
N VAL A 31 -37.70 -9.57 43.22
CA VAL A 31 -37.23 -9.50 44.61
C VAL A 31 -38.06 -8.53 45.44
N THR A 32 -38.49 -7.42 44.85
CA THR A 32 -39.15 -6.31 45.56
C THR A 32 -40.67 -6.41 45.60
N TRP A 33 -41.33 -6.94 44.56
CA TRP A 33 -42.79 -6.87 44.41
C TRP A 33 -43.52 -8.22 44.46
N LEU A 34 -42.82 -9.35 44.32
CA LEU A 34 -43.43 -10.68 44.26
C LEU A 34 -43.17 -11.50 45.52
N GLN A 35 -44.19 -12.25 45.96
CA GLN A 35 -44.11 -13.22 47.05
C GLN A 35 -44.65 -14.60 46.60
N GLY A 36 -44.16 -15.68 47.20
CA GLY A 36 -44.57 -17.06 46.89
C GLY A 36 -43.89 -17.66 45.64
N ASP A 37 -44.49 -18.71 45.08
CA ASP A 37 -43.90 -19.50 43.98
C ASP A 37 -43.63 -18.70 42.69
N PHE A 38 -44.41 -17.65 42.43
CA PHE A 38 -44.20 -16.76 41.30
C PHE A 38 -42.89 -15.98 41.37
N LYS A 39 -42.40 -15.68 42.59
CA LYS A 39 -41.09 -15.03 42.78
C LYS A 39 -39.96 -15.90 42.21
N SER A 40 -39.97 -17.18 42.54
CA SER A 40 -38.95 -18.14 42.08
C SER A 40 -38.95 -18.27 40.56
N LEU A 41 -40.15 -18.33 39.96
CA LEU A 41 -40.31 -18.43 38.50
C LEU A 41 -39.76 -17.19 37.76
N VAL A 42 -40.08 -15.98 38.23
CA VAL A 42 -39.61 -14.74 37.58
C VAL A 42 -38.10 -14.54 37.78
N ILE A 43 -37.55 -14.94 38.94
CA ILE A 43 -36.09 -14.97 39.16
C ILE A 43 -35.41 -15.95 38.19
N GLY A 44 -35.99 -17.13 37.97
CA GLY A 44 -35.48 -18.11 37.01
C GLY A 44 -35.46 -17.60 35.57
N ILE A 45 -36.54 -16.93 35.14
CA ILE A 45 -36.63 -16.30 33.82
C ILE A 45 -35.61 -15.16 33.69
N GLY A 46 -35.51 -14.28 34.70
CA GLY A 46 -34.51 -13.21 34.74
C GLY A 46 -33.07 -13.75 34.69
N GLY A 47 -32.79 -14.81 35.44
CA GLY A 47 -31.50 -15.50 35.42
C GLY A 47 -31.16 -16.10 34.06
N GLY A 48 -32.12 -16.71 33.36
CA GLY A 48 -31.95 -17.23 32.00
C GLY A 48 -31.68 -16.12 30.96
N LEU A 49 -32.36 -14.98 31.08
CA LEU A 49 -32.14 -13.81 30.25
C LEU A 49 -30.76 -13.17 30.46
N VAL A 50 -30.14 -13.37 31.61
CA VAL A 50 -28.75 -12.95 31.86
C VAL A 50 -27.76 -14.02 31.39
N SER A 51 -27.96 -15.28 31.79
CA SER A 51 -26.96 -16.34 31.60
C SER A 51 -26.76 -16.75 30.15
N ILE A 52 -27.83 -16.85 29.36
CA ILE A 52 -27.76 -17.31 27.96
C ILE A 52 -26.99 -16.31 27.09
N PRO A 53 -27.31 -15.00 27.09
CA PRO A 53 -26.54 -14.03 26.30
C PRO A 53 -25.10 -13.89 26.80
N LEU A 54 -24.87 -13.96 28.12
CA LEU A 54 -23.52 -13.87 28.68
C LEU A 54 -22.65 -15.04 28.21
N ALA A 55 -23.18 -16.27 28.25
CA ALA A 55 -22.49 -17.46 27.74
C ALA A 55 -22.17 -17.34 26.25
N PHE A 56 -23.09 -16.77 25.45
CA PHE A 56 -22.88 -16.55 24.03
C PHE A 56 -21.76 -15.53 23.75
N ILE A 57 -21.72 -14.42 24.51
CA ILE A 57 -20.66 -13.41 24.42
C ILE A 57 -19.30 -14.02 24.78
N PHE A 58 -19.24 -14.78 25.88
CA PHE A 58 -18.01 -15.47 26.28
C PHE A 58 -17.56 -16.49 25.25
N TYR A 59 -18.50 -17.25 24.68
CA TYR A 59 -18.23 -18.22 23.63
C TYR A 59 -17.69 -17.56 22.37
N GLU A 60 -18.31 -16.47 21.88
CA GLU A 60 -17.81 -15.74 20.70
C GLU A 60 -16.41 -15.19 20.93
N ILE A 61 -16.17 -14.51 22.06
CA ILE A 61 -14.85 -13.95 22.39
C ILE A 61 -13.79 -15.06 22.52
N TRP A 62 -14.16 -16.18 23.15
CA TRP A 62 -13.26 -17.30 23.33
C TRP A 62 -12.99 -18.02 22.01
N GLN A 63 -14.01 -18.27 21.19
CA GLN A 63 -13.89 -18.91 19.89
C GLN A 63 -13.01 -18.09 18.96
N GLU A 64 -13.22 -16.77 18.90
CA GLU A 64 -12.43 -15.85 18.07
C GLU A 64 -10.95 -15.83 18.51
N LYS A 65 -10.68 -15.68 19.82
CA LYS A 65 -9.30 -15.74 20.35
C LYS A 65 -8.66 -17.11 20.20
N SER A 66 -9.42 -18.19 20.41
CA SER A 66 -8.92 -19.56 20.36
C SER A 66 -8.58 -19.96 18.93
N HIS A 67 -9.46 -19.69 17.95
CA HIS A 67 -9.17 -19.96 16.54
C HIS A 67 -7.99 -19.14 16.03
N ARG A 68 -7.89 -17.86 16.40
CA ARG A 68 -6.76 -17.03 16.01
C ARG A 68 -5.44 -17.53 16.59
N LYS A 69 -5.43 -17.96 17.86
CA LYS A 69 -4.22 -18.50 18.50
C LYS A 69 -3.85 -19.90 17.98
N LEU A 70 -4.83 -20.74 17.64
CA LEU A 70 -4.57 -22.09 17.11
C LEU A 70 -4.07 -22.06 15.65
N ASN A 71 -4.52 -21.08 14.86
CA ASN A 71 -4.23 -20.95 13.44
C ASN A 71 -3.36 -19.73 13.12
N ASN A 72 -2.55 -19.24 14.07
CA ASN A 72 -1.81 -17.99 13.92
C ASN A 72 -0.99 -17.93 12.62
N SER A 73 -0.35 -19.04 12.24
CA SER A 73 0.40 -19.16 10.98
C SER A 73 -0.43 -18.92 9.72
N VAL A 74 -1.73 -19.23 9.76
CA VAL A 74 -2.65 -19.05 8.64
C VAL A 74 -3.11 -17.59 8.54
N TYR A 75 -3.27 -16.92 9.69
CA TYR A 75 -3.55 -15.48 9.74
C TYR A 75 -2.34 -14.68 9.24
N GLU A 76 -1.13 -15.04 9.72
CA GLU A 76 0.13 -14.47 9.24
C GLU A 76 0.31 -14.68 7.74
N PHE A 77 -0.05 -15.85 7.20
CA PHE A 77 0.00 -16.09 5.76
C PHE A 77 -0.89 -15.13 4.96
N ALA A 78 -2.15 -14.95 5.39
CA ALA A 78 -3.10 -14.06 4.73
C ALA A 78 -2.64 -12.60 4.75
N GLU A 79 -2.14 -12.15 5.90
CA GLU A 79 -1.58 -10.82 6.09
C GLU A 79 -0.32 -10.60 5.26
N ASN A 80 0.56 -11.60 5.21
CA ASN A 80 1.79 -11.57 4.42
C ASN A 80 1.53 -11.46 2.91
N GLN A 81 0.59 -12.26 2.37
CA GLN A 81 0.20 -12.19 0.96
C GLN A 81 -0.32 -10.79 0.58
N MET A 82 -1.09 -10.18 1.48
CA MET A 82 -1.57 -8.81 1.28
C MET A 82 -0.39 -7.82 1.28
N GLN A 83 0.50 -7.90 2.27
CA GLN A 83 1.66 -7.00 2.34
C GLN A 83 2.57 -7.08 1.12
N VAL A 84 2.81 -8.27 0.57
CA VAL A 84 3.60 -8.44 -0.66
C VAL A 84 2.96 -7.69 -1.82
N SER A 85 1.63 -7.78 -1.96
CA SER A 85 0.89 -7.08 -3.02
C SER A 85 0.90 -5.57 -2.82
N ILE A 86 0.73 -5.10 -1.57
CA ILE A 86 0.78 -3.68 -1.22
C ILE A 86 2.17 -3.10 -1.46
N ARG A 87 3.24 -3.84 -1.16
CA ARG A 87 4.61 -3.43 -1.45
C ARG A 87 4.86 -3.27 -2.95
N ALA A 88 4.28 -4.13 -3.79
CA ALA A 88 4.38 -3.98 -5.23
C ALA A 88 3.79 -2.64 -5.68
N VAL A 89 2.59 -2.29 -5.19
CA VAL A 89 1.98 -0.96 -5.43
C VAL A 89 2.89 0.16 -4.95
N LYS A 90 3.39 0.07 -3.70
CA LYS A 90 4.31 1.06 -3.13
C LYS A 90 5.52 1.30 -4.03
N SER A 91 6.16 0.22 -4.50
CA SER A 91 7.35 0.30 -5.37
C SER A 91 7.06 1.00 -6.70
N LYS A 92 5.87 0.80 -7.27
CA LYS A 92 5.45 1.52 -8.48
C LYS A 92 5.22 3.01 -8.24
N LEU A 93 4.69 3.38 -7.06
CA LEU A 93 4.56 4.77 -6.67
C LEU A 93 5.90 5.43 -6.37
N GLU A 94 6.82 4.73 -5.72
CA GLU A 94 8.20 5.20 -5.50
C GLU A 94 8.87 5.47 -6.86
N LEU A 95 8.69 4.57 -7.84
CA LEU A 95 9.15 4.76 -9.21
C LEU A 95 8.52 6.01 -9.87
N LEU A 96 7.23 6.24 -9.65
CA LEU A 96 6.52 7.42 -10.17
C LEU A 96 7.00 8.72 -9.52
N VAL A 97 7.24 8.73 -8.22
CA VAL A 97 7.61 9.95 -7.48
C VAL A 97 9.09 10.29 -7.68
N ALA A 98 9.97 9.28 -7.72
CA ALA A 98 11.41 9.50 -7.91
C ALA A 98 11.84 9.71 -9.36
N GLY A 99 11.00 9.36 -10.34
CA GLY A 99 11.32 9.48 -11.77
C GLY A 99 12.53 8.64 -12.18
N ALA A 100 13.34 9.14 -13.11
CA ALA A 100 14.50 8.47 -13.70
C ALA A 100 15.62 8.23 -12.68
N PHE A 101 15.58 8.92 -11.55
CA PHE A 101 16.55 8.76 -10.48
C PHE A 101 16.25 7.56 -9.57
N ALA A 102 15.08 6.93 -9.71
CA ALA A 102 14.72 5.71 -8.98
C ALA A 102 15.70 4.54 -9.20
N TYR A 103 16.48 4.57 -10.29
CA TYR A 103 17.48 3.54 -10.60
C TYR A 103 18.78 3.69 -9.78
N PHE A 104 18.96 4.81 -9.08
CA PHE A 104 20.14 5.06 -8.26
C PHE A 104 19.78 5.00 -6.77
N GLU A 105 20.68 4.47 -5.96
CA GLU A 105 20.52 4.53 -4.50
C GLU A 105 20.63 5.99 -4.02
N SER A 106 19.76 6.36 -3.06
CA SER A 106 19.71 7.70 -2.50
C SER A 106 21.09 8.18 -2.07
N GLY A 107 21.50 9.34 -2.57
CA GLY A 107 22.78 9.98 -2.21
C GLY A 107 24.01 9.52 -3.00
N ARG A 108 23.87 8.69 -4.04
CA ARG A 108 25.00 8.23 -4.88
C ARG A 108 25.11 8.89 -6.25
N PHE A 109 24.27 9.89 -6.54
CA PHE A 109 24.27 10.57 -7.82
C PHE A 109 24.26 12.09 -7.66
N LEU A 110 25.01 12.77 -8.53
CA LEU A 110 25.03 14.22 -8.67
C LEU A 110 24.39 14.59 -9.99
N VAL A 111 23.42 15.50 -9.95
CA VAL A 111 22.80 16.07 -11.14
C VAL A 111 23.47 17.41 -11.41
N ASP A 112 24.13 17.53 -12.55
CA ASP A 112 24.61 18.80 -13.10
C ASP A 112 23.47 19.41 -13.93
N ASP A 113 22.87 20.46 -13.38
CA ASP A 113 21.75 21.21 -13.94
C ASP A 113 22.17 22.60 -14.47
N GLU A 114 23.48 22.85 -14.67
CA GLU A 114 23.98 24.12 -15.26
C GLU A 114 23.34 24.40 -16.62
N ASP A 115 23.02 23.34 -17.38
CA ASP A 115 22.20 23.36 -18.58
C ASP A 115 20.97 22.46 -18.39
N ILE A 116 19.84 23.07 -18.04
CA ILE A 116 18.56 22.37 -17.82
C ILE A 116 18.12 21.59 -19.06
N GLU A 117 18.54 21.96 -20.28
CA GLU A 117 18.23 21.21 -21.49
C GLU A 117 19.11 19.95 -21.66
N ASN A 118 20.25 19.89 -20.98
CA ASN A 118 21.25 18.82 -21.08
C ASN A 118 21.73 18.38 -19.70
N LEU A 119 20.86 17.71 -18.97
CA LEU A 119 21.17 17.19 -17.64
C LEU A 119 22.23 16.09 -17.72
N LYS A 120 23.33 16.27 -16.99
CA LYS A 120 24.34 15.21 -16.79
C LYS A 120 24.21 14.63 -15.39
N ILE A 121 24.38 13.33 -15.32
CA ILE A 121 24.26 12.58 -14.07
C ILE A 121 25.61 11.93 -13.83
N TYR A 122 26.14 12.05 -12.62
CA TYR A 122 27.40 11.45 -12.21
C TYR A 122 27.16 10.48 -11.06
N VAL A 123 27.73 9.29 -11.11
CA VAL A 123 27.69 8.34 -9.97
C VAL A 123 28.98 8.52 -9.17
N GLN A 124 28.83 8.77 -7.86
CA GLN A 124 29.94 9.02 -6.96
C GLN A 124 30.47 7.70 -6.40
N GLU A 125 31.76 7.40 -6.60
CA GLU A 125 32.34 6.07 -6.32
C GLU A 125 32.61 5.76 -4.83
N ASP A 126 32.70 6.75 -3.93
CA ASP A 126 32.49 6.69 -2.45
C ASP A 126 33.21 7.87 -1.74
N GLU A 127 32.78 8.16 -0.50
CA GLU A 127 33.30 9.11 0.51
C GLU A 127 33.02 10.62 0.33
N SER A 128 31.79 11.06 0.61
CA SER A 128 31.58 12.42 1.14
C SER A 128 30.51 12.45 2.22
N GLU A 129 31.00 12.43 3.45
CA GLU A 129 30.30 12.69 4.72
C GLU A 129 29.10 11.77 5.05
N ASN A 130 28.86 11.58 6.35
CA ASN A 130 27.63 10.98 6.84
C ASN A 130 26.45 11.92 6.52
N VAL A 131 26.11 12.09 5.24
CA VAL A 131 24.76 12.49 4.88
C VAL A 131 23.92 11.31 5.31
N ALA A 132 23.23 11.46 6.45
CA ALA A 132 22.25 10.48 6.86
C ALA A 132 21.40 10.18 5.62
N PRO A 133 21.16 8.90 5.27
CA PRO A 133 20.29 8.60 4.15
C PRO A 133 19.01 9.39 4.39
N ASP A 134 18.70 10.33 3.50
CA ASP A 134 17.42 11.01 3.55
C ASP A 134 16.42 9.91 3.26
N ASN A 135 15.90 9.35 4.34
CA ASN A 135 15.06 8.18 4.34
C ASN A 135 13.66 8.70 4.06
N ASP A 136 13.53 9.40 2.93
CA ASP A 136 12.33 9.96 2.35
C ASP A 136 11.47 8.80 1.87
N ASN A 137 10.98 8.07 2.86
CA ASN A 137 10.03 7.02 2.69
C ASN A 137 8.74 7.70 2.21
N LEU A 138 8.32 7.38 0.99
CA LEU A 138 7.12 7.91 0.34
C LEU A 138 5.89 7.95 1.26
N LEU A 139 5.81 7.02 2.22
CA LEU A 139 4.71 6.94 3.18
C LEU A 139 4.65 8.11 4.17
N ASP A 140 5.74 8.84 4.33
CA ASP A 140 5.84 10.00 5.21
C ASP A 140 5.63 11.32 4.44
N PHE A 141 5.42 11.25 3.12
CA PHE A 141 5.24 12.44 2.28
C PHE A 141 3.90 13.12 2.55
N GLU A 142 3.95 14.44 2.70
CA GLU A 142 2.76 15.27 2.65
C GLU A 142 2.31 15.43 1.19
N ARG A 143 1.03 15.81 1.01
CA ARG A 143 0.46 16.04 -0.32
C ARG A 143 1.27 17.05 -1.15
N GLU A 144 1.78 18.09 -0.51
CA GLU A 144 2.60 19.13 -1.15
C GLU A 144 3.94 18.55 -1.64
N SER A 145 4.58 17.68 -0.85
CA SER A 145 5.83 17.00 -1.24
C SER A 145 5.65 16.11 -2.46
N ILE A 146 4.52 15.39 -2.57
CA ILE A 146 4.21 14.59 -3.77
C ILE A 146 4.03 15.50 -4.99
N TYR A 147 3.34 16.64 -4.83
CA TYR A 147 3.17 17.60 -5.91
C TYR A 147 4.52 18.13 -6.40
N GLU A 148 5.39 18.58 -5.48
CA GLU A 148 6.73 19.07 -5.80
C GLU A 148 7.57 18.01 -6.52
N ALA A 149 7.57 16.77 -6.01
CA ALA A 149 8.28 15.66 -6.63
C ALA A 149 7.79 15.35 -8.06
N LEU A 150 6.48 15.44 -8.32
CA LEU A 150 5.93 15.24 -9.68
C LEU A 150 6.28 16.39 -10.65
N VAL A 151 6.43 17.61 -10.15
CA VAL A 151 6.85 18.78 -10.95
C VAL A 151 8.33 18.65 -11.34
N ASP A 152 9.17 18.24 -10.40
CA ASP A 152 10.61 18.09 -10.60
C ASP A 152 10.97 16.75 -11.29
N GLY A 153 10.04 15.79 -11.27
CA GLY A 153 10.18 14.48 -11.89
C GLY A 153 10.61 14.56 -13.36
N ARG A 154 11.65 13.80 -13.70
CA ARG A 154 12.09 13.53 -15.07
C ARG A 154 12.02 12.05 -15.29
N TYR A 155 11.42 11.59 -16.39
CA TYR A 155 11.12 10.18 -16.62
C TYR A 155 11.77 9.68 -17.91
N LEU A 156 12.14 8.41 -17.94
CA LEU A 156 12.57 7.74 -19.15
C LEU A 156 11.38 7.00 -19.78
N ALA A 157 11.25 7.02 -21.11
CA ALA A 157 10.25 6.17 -21.78
C ALA A 157 10.39 4.69 -21.39
N PHE A 158 11.63 4.24 -21.15
CA PHE A 158 11.94 2.89 -20.66
C PHE A 158 11.27 2.56 -19.32
N GLN A 159 11.12 3.55 -18.45
CA GLN A 159 10.50 3.41 -17.13
C GLN A 159 8.98 3.50 -17.18
N LEU A 160 8.43 4.35 -18.04
CA LEU A 160 6.99 4.61 -18.11
C LEU A 160 6.16 3.33 -18.41
N THR A 161 6.74 2.34 -19.08
CA THR A 161 6.08 1.04 -19.34
C THR A 161 5.75 0.28 -18.06
N ASP A 162 6.46 0.57 -16.98
CA ASP A 162 6.31 -0.16 -15.71
C ASP A 162 5.35 0.52 -14.76
N LEU A 163 4.84 1.71 -15.08
CA LEU A 163 3.98 2.47 -14.18
C LEU A 163 2.52 1.96 -14.15
N SER A 164 2.15 1.01 -15.01
CA SER A 164 0.84 0.36 -14.90
C SER A 164 0.75 -0.42 -13.59
N LEU A 165 -0.38 -0.23 -12.90
CA LEU A 165 -0.78 -0.91 -11.67
C LEU A 165 -1.77 -2.04 -11.95
N GLY A 166 -2.02 -2.38 -13.23
CA GLY A 166 -3.05 -3.33 -13.63
C GLY A 166 -2.82 -4.74 -13.08
N GLU A 167 -1.58 -5.23 -13.06
CA GLU A 167 -1.25 -6.54 -12.50
C GLU A 167 -1.41 -6.56 -10.97
N GLU A 168 -0.93 -5.51 -10.31
CA GLU A 168 -0.98 -5.33 -8.85
C GLU A 168 -2.42 -5.22 -8.38
N LEU A 169 -3.26 -4.47 -9.11
CA LEU A 169 -4.69 -4.37 -8.86
C LEU A 169 -5.37 -5.74 -9.02
N HIS A 170 -5.04 -6.49 -10.07
CA HIS A 170 -5.59 -7.82 -10.27
C HIS A 170 -5.19 -8.79 -9.15
N ARG A 171 -3.95 -8.72 -8.66
CA ARG A 171 -3.49 -9.49 -7.50
C ARG A 171 -4.28 -9.12 -6.24
N LEU A 172 -4.44 -7.82 -5.95
CA LEU A 172 -5.19 -7.34 -4.80
C LEU A 172 -6.68 -7.75 -4.85
N GLU A 173 -7.33 -7.60 -6.00
CA GLU A 173 -8.71 -8.07 -6.22
C GLU A 173 -8.82 -9.60 -6.07
N GLY A 174 -7.82 -10.34 -6.58
CA GLY A 174 -7.70 -11.78 -6.41
C GLY A 174 -7.65 -12.20 -4.94
N LEU A 175 -6.89 -11.48 -4.10
CA LEU A 175 -6.82 -11.72 -2.66
C LEU A 175 -8.15 -11.43 -1.96
N LEU A 176 -8.88 -10.38 -2.35
CA LEU A 176 -10.23 -10.11 -1.84
C LEU A 176 -11.26 -11.16 -2.25
N SER A 177 -11.15 -11.73 -3.46
CA SER A 177 -12.04 -12.78 -3.92
C SER A 177 -11.84 -14.12 -3.19
N ASN A 178 -10.70 -14.27 -2.49
CA ASN A 178 -10.36 -15.47 -1.77
C ASN A 178 -11.06 -15.50 -0.39
N ALA A 179 -12.16 -16.23 -0.32
CA ALA A 179 -12.93 -16.43 0.92
C ALA A 179 -12.08 -16.91 2.10
N PHE A 180 -11.05 -17.73 1.85
CA PHE A 180 -10.15 -18.19 2.89
C PHE A 180 -9.38 -17.04 3.53
N ILE A 181 -8.84 -16.13 2.72
CA ILE A 181 -8.11 -14.94 3.20
C ILE A 181 -9.07 -14.00 3.92
N MET A 182 -10.22 -13.72 3.31
CA MET A 182 -11.20 -12.77 3.84
C MET A 182 -11.78 -13.14 5.20
N GLU A 183 -12.05 -14.42 5.45
CA GLU A 183 -12.52 -14.91 6.76
C GLU A 183 -11.50 -14.72 7.88
N ARG A 184 -10.23 -14.47 7.55
CA ARG A 184 -9.11 -14.40 8.50
C ARG A 184 -8.57 -12.98 8.64
N LEU A 185 -9.08 -12.03 7.87
CA LEU A 185 -8.80 -10.62 8.07
C LEU A 185 -9.82 -10.02 9.04
N SER A 186 -9.36 -9.11 9.91
CA SER A 186 -10.26 -8.32 10.74
C SER A 186 -11.08 -7.34 9.89
N ASP A 187 -12.25 -6.92 10.36
CA ASP A 187 -13.08 -5.90 9.69
C ASP A 187 -12.32 -4.59 9.40
N SER A 188 -11.33 -4.24 10.22
CA SER A 188 -10.44 -3.10 9.97
C SER A 188 -9.49 -3.34 8.80
N GLN A 189 -8.88 -4.53 8.74
CA GLN A 189 -8.00 -4.93 7.64
C GLN A 189 -8.77 -5.01 6.32
N VAL A 190 -9.96 -5.61 6.33
CA VAL A 190 -10.85 -5.68 5.16
C VAL A 190 -11.19 -4.29 4.63
N ARG A 191 -11.58 -3.36 5.50
CA ARG A 191 -11.88 -1.98 5.08
C ARG A 191 -10.67 -1.25 4.53
N ALA A 192 -9.50 -1.42 5.14
CA ALA A 192 -8.26 -0.81 4.66
C ALA A 192 -7.91 -1.31 3.24
N ILE A 193 -8.04 -2.61 2.98
CA ILE A 193 -7.78 -3.18 1.65
C ILE A 193 -8.81 -2.73 0.62
N ILE A 194 -10.10 -2.69 0.97
CA ILE A 194 -11.15 -2.22 0.06
C ILE A 194 -10.86 -0.78 -0.35
N TYR A 195 -10.55 0.10 0.61
CA TYR A 195 -10.18 1.48 0.33
C TYR A 195 -8.93 1.56 -0.54
N LEU A 196 -7.87 0.80 -0.21
CA LEU A 196 -6.65 0.75 -1.01
C LEU A 196 -6.91 0.33 -2.47
N ILE A 197 -7.74 -0.69 -2.69
CA ILE A 197 -8.09 -1.15 -4.03
C ILE A 197 -8.88 -0.08 -4.79
N GLU A 198 -9.78 0.63 -4.12
CA GLU A 198 -10.55 1.72 -4.72
C GLU A 198 -9.61 2.84 -5.21
N VAL A 199 -8.68 3.30 -4.37
CA VAL A 199 -7.74 4.37 -4.74
C VAL A 199 -6.72 3.93 -5.80
N VAL A 200 -6.20 2.70 -5.73
CA VAL A 200 -5.32 2.13 -6.76
C VAL A 200 -6.05 2.02 -8.10
N LYS A 201 -7.32 1.62 -8.08
CA LYS A 201 -8.15 1.53 -9.29
C LYS A 201 -8.42 2.91 -9.91
N MET A 202 -8.63 3.94 -9.10
CA MET A 202 -8.78 5.31 -9.58
C MET A 202 -7.50 5.81 -10.24
N LEU A 203 -6.34 5.57 -9.61
CA LEU A 203 -5.03 5.92 -10.17
C LEU A 203 -4.76 5.17 -11.49
N GLU A 204 -4.98 3.85 -11.52
CA GLU A 204 -4.78 3.06 -12.74
C GLU A 204 -5.71 3.52 -13.87
N ALA A 205 -6.98 3.79 -13.55
CA ALA A 205 -7.92 4.31 -14.53
C ALA A 205 -7.48 5.67 -15.09
N PHE A 206 -6.94 6.55 -14.24
CA PHE A 206 -6.39 7.83 -14.66
C PHE A 206 -5.22 7.64 -15.63
N LEU A 207 -4.24 6.80 -15.27
CA LEU A 207 -3.07 6.51 -16.11
C LEU A 207 -3.45 5.83 -17.44
N ALA A 208 -4.46 4.96 -17.43
CA ALA A 208 -4.91 4.25 -18.63
C ALA A 208 -5.74 5.12 -19.59
N LEU A 209 -6.53 6.06 -19.06
CA LEU A 209 -7.43 6.91 -19.86
C LEU A 209 -6.73 8.17 -20.41
N HIS A 210 -5.70 8.66 -19.72
CA HIS A 210 -4.99 9.88 -20.10
C HIS A 210 -3.64 9.53 -20.75
N HIS A 211 -3.62 9.44 -22.09
CA HIS A 211 -2.39 9.17 -22.84
C HIS A 211 -1.38 10.33 -22.80
N ASP A 212 -1.81 11.50 -22.34
CA ASP A 212 -1.04 12.73 -22.25
C ASP A 212 -0.53 13.04 -20.84
N VAL A 213 -0.61 12.09 -19.89
CA VAL A 213 -0.03 12.28 -18.54
C VAL A 213 1.46 12.57 -18.60
N PHE A 214 2.19 11.95 -19.54
CA PHE A 214 3.61 12.15 -19.71
C PHE A 214 3.91 12.80 -21.06
N LEU A 215 4.52 13.97 -21.03
CA LEU A 215 4.90 14.73 -22.22
C LEU A 215 6.39 14.58 -22.46
N LYS A 216 6.76 14.30 -23.71
CA LYS A 216 8.16 14.32 -24.13
C LYS A 216 8.69 15.76 -24.05
N SER A 217 9.72 15.97 -23.25
CA SER A 217 10.38 17.28 -23.12
C SER A 217 11.55 17.41 -24.10
N SER A 218 12.06 18.63 -24.25
CA SER A 218 13.33 18.91 -24.95
C SER A 218 14.56 18.58 -24.11
N VAL A 219 14.39 18.28 -22.82
CA VAL A 219 15.48 17.96 -21.90
C VAL A 219 16.07 16.60 -22.26
N LYS A 220 17.38 16.54 -22.37
CA LYS A 220 18.15 15.33 -22.63
C LYS A 220 18.85 14.86 -21.37
N LEU A 221 18.69 13.58 -21.05
CA LEU A 221 19.38 12.91 -19.95
C LEU A 221 20.62 12.20 -20.50
N HIS A 222 21.79 12.74 -20.18
CA HIS A 222 23.08 12.15 -20.58
C HIS A 222 23.46 10.96 -19.70
N GLY A 223 24.25 10.04 -20.26
CA GLY A 223 24.64 8.79 -19.60
C GLY A 223 23.67 7.65 -19.87
N PHE A 224 22.37 7.90 -20.08
CA PHE A 224 21.44 6.83 -20.41
C PHE A 224 21.44 6.48 -21.90
N ARG A 225 21.46 5.18 -22.20
CA ARG A 225 21.25 4.63 -23.54
C ARG A 225 20.42 3.35 -23.49
N THR A 226 19.78 3.02 -24.62
CA THR A 226 19.05 1.75 -24.77
C THR A 226 19.72 0.87 -25.81
N GLU A 227 19.96 -0.38 -25.46
CA GLU A 227 20.55 -1.38 -26.35
C GLU A 227 19.66 -2.61 -26.46
N ILE A 228 19.80 -3.38 -27.55
CA ILE A 228 19.18 -4.70 -27.70
C ILE A 228 20.26 -5.74 -27.37
N ILE A 229 20.13 -6.42 -26.23
CA ILE A 229 21.13 -7.41 -25.76
C ILE A 229 20.92 -8.77 -26.44
N GLN A 230 19.67 -9.18 -26.65
CA GLN A 230 19.30 -10.46 -27.27
C GLN A 230 18.05 -10.30 -28.13
N GLN A 231 17.71 -11.32 -28.94
CA GLN A 231 16.47 -11.32 -29.75
C GLN A 231 15.25 -11.09 -28.84
N GLY A 232 14.70 -9.88 -28.90
CA GLY A 232 13.52 -9.50 -28.14
C GLY A 232 13.79 -9.00 -26.72
N LEU A 233 15.03 -8.67 -26.33
CA LEU A 233 15.33 -8.01 -25.05
C LEU A 233 16.07 -6.69 -25.27
N SER A 234 15.57 -5.62 -24.66
CA SER A 234 16.22 -4.32 -24.58
C SER A 234 16.66 -4.02 -23.16
N ALA A 235 17.80 -3.37 -23.01
CA ALA A 235 18.33 -2.95 -21.72
C ALA A 235 18.51 -1.44 -21.67
N LEU A 236 18.23 -0.89 -20.50
CA LEU A 236 18.63 0.46 -20.12
C LEU A 236 20.03 0.38 -19.50
N ILE A 237 20.96 1.09 -20.11
CA ILE A 237 22.35 1.16 -19.67
C ILE A 237 22.64 2.60 -19.27
N PHE A 238 23.39 2.76 -18.19
CA PHE A 238 23.93 4.03 -17.77
C PHE A 238 25.46 4.02 -17.86
N ASP A 239 26.00 4.96 -18.61
CA ASP A 239 27.43 5.24 -18.72
C ASP A 239 27.78 6.38 -17.78
N ASN A 240 28.66 6.11 -16.82
CA ASN A 240 29.07 7.14 -15.88
C ASN A 240 29.99 8.16 -16.59
N PRO A 241 29.59 9.44 -16.71
CA PRO A 241 30.36 10.41 -17.48
C PRO A 241 31.75 10.63 -16.87
N GLY A 242 32.78 10.40 -17.67
CA GLY A 242 34.18 10.55 -17.24
C GLY A 242 34.83 9.26 -16.74
N THR A 243 34.11 8.15 -16.70
CA THR A 243 34.69 6.81 -16.52
C THR A 243 34.34 5.93 -17.74
N ASP A 244 35.10 4.84 -17.94
CA ASP A 244 34.77 3.82 -18.96
C ASP A 244 33.76 2.78 -18.39
N GLU A 245 33.09 3.09 -17.27
CA GLU A 245 32.18 2.18 -16.59
C GLU A 245 30.73 2.36 -17.08
N SER A 246 30.14 1.24 -17.48
CA SER A 246 28.74 1.15 -17.89
C SER A 246 28.00 0.15 -17.00
N VAL A 247 26.86 0.56 -16.46
CA VAL A 247 26.01 -0.27 -15.58
C VAL A 247 24.70 -0.55 -16.28
N THR A 248 24.32 -1.84 -16.34
CA THR A 248 22.97 -2.23 -16.76
C THR A 248 22.00 -1.95 -15.62
N LEU A 249 21.06 -1.03 -15.84
CA LEU A 249 20.08 -0.63 -14.84
C LEU A 249 18.82 -1.49 -14.88
N ASP A 250 18.37 -1.86 -16.09
CA ASP A 250 17.08 -2.53 -16.28
C ASP A 250 17.06 -3.31 -17.61
N ILE A 251 16.29 -4.39 -17.69
CA ILE A 251 16.16 -5.26 -18.87
C ILE A 251 14.70 -5.65 -19.08
N LYS A 252 14.18 -5.40 -20.29
CA LYS A 252 12.78 -5.62 -20.65
C LYS A 252 12.62 -6.27 -22.02
N PRO A 253 11.47 -6.90 -22.30
CA PRO A 253 11.12 -7.30 -23.67
C PRO A 253 11.22 -6.11 -24.62
N ALA A 254 11.89 -6.28 -25.77
CA ALA A 254 12.29 -5.18 -26.65
C ALA A 254 11.12 -4.41 -27.29
N GLY A 255 9.87 -4.87 -27.15
CA GLY A 255 8.66 -4.15 -27.55
C GLY A 255 8.77 -3.40 -28.88
N GLU A 256 8.22 -2.17 -28.93
CA GLU A 256 8.45 -1.19 -29.99
C GLU A 256 9.64 -0.24 -29.69
N MET A 257 10.45 -0.55 -28.67
CA MET A 257 11.55 0.32 -28.26
C MET A 257 12.67 0.30 -29.28
N GLN A 258 12.95 1.47 -29.85
CA GLN A 258 14.10 1.64 -30.73
C GLN A 258 15.36 1.84 -29.88
N PRO A 259 16.44 1.09 -30.16
CA PRO A 259 17.73 1.33 -29.52
C PRO A 259 18.22 2.74 -29.89
N SER A 260 18.64 3.50 -28.89
CA SER A 260 19.15 4.87 -29.04
C SER A 260 20.51 4.95 -28.37
N ALA A 261 21.53 5.26 -29.17
CA ALA A 261 22.87 5.61 -28.69
C ALA A 261 22.99 7.11 -28.36
N GLU A 262 21.92 7.88 -28.58
CA GLU A 262 21.84 9.29 -28.22
C GLU A 262 21.27 9.44 -26.80
N PRO A 263 21.66 10.51 -26.08
CA PRO A 263 21.08 10.85 -24.78
C PRO A 263 19.56 10.88 -24.89
N LEU A 264 18.92 10.17 -23.97
CA LEU A 264 17.47 9.93 -24.02
C LEU A 264 16.73 11.21 -23.67
N ASN A 265 15.60 11.45 -24.34
CA ASN A 265 14.74 12.58 -23.98
C ASN A 265 14.03 12.26 -22.67
N ALA A 266 14.02 13.21 -21.75
CA ALA A 266 13.20 13.14 -20.55
C ALA A 266 11.73 13.35 -20.92
N TYR A 267 10.88 12.65 -20.21
CA TYR A 267 9.45 12.90 -20.13
C TYR A 267 9.17 13.64 -18.82
N VAL A 268 8.16 14.49 -18.83
CA VAL A 268 7.69 15.21 -17.64
C VAL A 268 6.20 14.96 -17.49
N VAL A 269 5.69 15.02 -16.25
CA VAL A 269 4.24 14.99 -16.05
C VAL A 269 3.63 16.25 -16.66
N ASN A 270 2.51 16.09 -17.36
CA ASN A 270 1.76 17.18 -17.95
C ASN A 270 1.30 18.14 -16.83
N PRO A 271 1.59 19.46 -16.93
CA PRO A 271 1.17 20.43 -15.92
C PRO A 271 -0.32 20.44 -15.61
N ASP A 272 -1.16 20.14 -16.61
CA ASP A 272 -2.61 20.04 -16.44
C ASP A 272 -3.02 18.84 -15.57
N CYS A 273 -2.13 17.86 -15.40
CA CYS A 273 -2.34 16.65 -14.62
C CYS A 273 -1.73 16.72 -13.22
N TYR A 274 -0.87 17.69 -12.88
CA TYR A 274 -0.14 17.69 -11.60
C TYR A 274 -1.06 17.54 -10.39
N ALA A 275 -2.09 18.39 -10.28
CA ALA A 275 -2.98 18.38 -9.12
C ALA A 275 -3.78 17.07 -9.01
N ALA A 276 -4.31 16.58 -10.12
CA ALA A 276 -5.09 15.35 -10.13
C ALA A 276 -4.22 14.13 -9.83
N LEU A 277 -3.03 14.05 -10.44
CA LEU A 277 -2.10 12.95 -10.22
C LEU A 277 -1.54 12.97 -8.80
N SER A 278 -1.18 14.14 -8.25
CA SER A 278 -0.68 14.26 -6.88
C SER A 278 -1.74 13.81 -5.86
N ASP A 279 -3.00 14.21 -6.05
CA ASP A 279 -4.09 13.81 -5.17
C ASP A 279 -4.32 12.29 -5.23
N LEU A 280 -4.31 11.68 -6.42
CA LEU A 280 -4.47 10.24 -6.58
C LEU A 280 -3.31 9.46 -5.96
N VAL A 281 -2.07 9.90 -6.17
CA VAL A 281 -0.88 9.28 -5.55
C VAL A 281 -0.97 9.38 -4.03
N TYR A 282 -1.32 10.55 -3.50
CA TYR A 282 -1.51 10.75 -2.06
C TYR A 282 -2.61 9.86 -1.48
N ASP A 283 -3.74 9.71 -2.16
CA ASP A 283 -4.82 8.82 -1.73
C ASP A 283 -4.37 7.35 -1.65
N VAL A 284 -3.52 6.90 -2.58
CA VAL A 284 -2.93 5.55 -2.49
C VAL A 284 -1.96 5.45 -1.32
N VAL A 285 -1.11 6.46 -1.08
CA VAL A 285 -0.22 6.51 0.08
C VAL A 285 -1.01 6.44 1.40
N GLU A 286 -2.10 7.19 1.53
CA GLU A 286 -3.04 7.11 2.65
C GLU A 286 -3.66 5.72 2.78
N GLY A 287 -4.02 5.07 1.67
CA GLY A 287 -4.50 3.69 1.65
C GLY A 287 -3.48 2.69 2.21
N ILE A 288 -2.21 2.84 1.83
CA ILE A 288 -1.11 2.01 2.31
C ILE A 288 -0.85 2.26 3.81
N ASN A 289 -0.82 3.52 4.24
CA ASN A 289 -0.70 3.90 5.65
C ASN A 289 -1.88 3.39 6.49
N GLY A 290 -3.08 3.42 5.92
CA GLY A 290 -4.29 2.82 6.47
C GLY A 290 -4.09 1.34 6.78
N TRP A 291 -3.54 0.57 5.84
CA TRP A 291 -3.18 -0.83 6.05
C TRP A 291 -2.12 -1.00 7.16
N LYS A 292 -1.01 -0.26 7.08
CA LYS A 292 0.09 -0.31 8.06
C LYS A 292 -0.37 -0.04 9.50
N SER A 293 -1.43 0.74 9.68
CA SER A 293 -2.00 1.02 11.00
C SER A 293 -2.81 -0.15 11.61
N VAL A 294 -3.16 -1.15 10.81
CA VAL A 294 -4.03 -2.28 11.20
C VAL A 294 -3.40 -3.66 10.99
N SER A 295 -2.14 -3.71 10.52
CA SER A 295 -1.34 -4.92 10.27
C SER A 295 0.06 -4.80 10.89
N ASP A 296 0.77 -5.92 11.00
CA ASP A 296 2.21 -5.94 11.25
C ASP A 296 2.93 -5.32 10.04
N PRO A 297 3.85 -4.36 10.19
CA PRO A 297 4.57 -3.79 9.05
C PRO A 297 5.58 -4.76 8.42
N VAL A 298 5.88 -5.92 9.04
CA VAL A 298 6.88 -6.87 8.54
C VAL A 298 6.23 -7.94 7.67
N TYR A 299 6.85 -8.25 6.52
CA TYR A 299 6.45 -9.33 5.62
C TYR A 299 7.65 -10.20 5.19
N MET A 300 7.32 -11.43 4.77
CA MET A 300 8.21 -12.38 4.12
C MET A 300 7.76 -12.63 2.68
N ASP A 301 8.54 -12.15 1.72
CA ASP A 301 8.33 -12.42 0.31
C ASP A 301 9.09 -13.70 -0.07
N HIS A 302 8.34 -14.80 -0.15
CA HIS A 302 8.87 -16.13 -0.45
C HIS A 302 9.32 -16.27 -1.91
N GLU A 303 8.75 -15.48 -2.83
CA GLU A 303 9.14 -15.51 -4.25
C GLU A 303 10.50 -14.83 -4.44
N ALA A 304 10.72 -13.69 -3.77
CA ALA A 304 11.98 -12.97 -3.82
C ALA A 304 12.99 -13.38 -2.72
N GLY A 305 12.61 -14.30 -1.81
CA GLY A 305 13.48 -14.79 -0.74
C GLY A 305 13.92 -13.73 0.27
N ARG A 306 13.07 -12.74 0.56
CA ARG A 306 13.42 -11.56 1.39
C ARG A 306 12.43 -11.31 2.52
N ILE A 307 12.94 -10.76 3.61
CA ILE A 307 12.16 -10.18 4.71
C ILE A 307 12.24 -8.66 4.57
N GLY A 308 11.12 -7.97 4.69
CA GLY A 308 11.09 -6.51 4.61
C GLY A 308 10.07 -5.90 5.55
N ALA A 309 10.14 -4.58 5.67
CA ALA A 309 9.11 -3.76 6.29
C ALA A 309 8.44 -2.89 5.22
N LEU A 310 7.17 -2.54 5.48
CA LEU A 310 6.33 -1.74 4.60
C LEU A 310 6.54 -0.23 4.80
#